data_AF-A0A382AV80-F1
#
_entry.id   AF-A0A382AV80-F1
#
_cell.length_a   1.000
_cell.length_b   1.000
_cell.length_c   1.000
_cell.angle_alpha   90.00
_cell.angle_beta   90.00
_cell.angle_gamma   90.00
#
_symmetry.space_group_name_H-M   'P 1'
#
loop_
_entity.id
_entity.type
_entity.pdbx_description
1 polymer ?
#
loop_
_entity_poly.entity_id
_entity_poly.type
_entity_poly.pdbx_seq_one_letter_code
_entity_poly.pdbx_strand_id
1 'polypeptide(L)' 'SLWKTADWQEREIYDLFGILFTGHPNLTRIMNPDDYKGHPLRKDYPRLGMKERDDFPVVKRGINKDSTVEW' A
#
# COMPACT_ATOMS: atom_id res chain seq x y z
N SER A 1 12.42 -11.33 21.04
CA SER A 1 12.00 -9.92 21.01
C SER A 1 11.90 -9.41 22.45
N LEU A 2 12.42 -8.20 22.72
CA LEU A 2 12.39 -7.59 24.04
C LEU A 2 11.00 -7.00 24.37
N TRP A 3 10.27 -6.55 23.34
CA TRP A 3 8.95 -5.96 23.44
C TRP A 3 7.98 -6.79 22.58
N LYS A 4 6.96 -7.39 23.21
CA LYS A 4 5.96 -8.20 22.48
C LYS A 4 5.05 -7.36 21.58
N THR A 5 4.85 -6.10 21.92
CA THR A 5 4.01 -5.16 21.16
C THR A 5 4.68 -4.64 19.89
N ALA A 6 6.00 -4.79 19.75
CA ALA A 6 6.75 -4.33 18.58
C ALA A 6 6.54 -5.19 17.31
N ASP A 7 5.90 -6.36 17.45
CA ASP A 7 5.64 -7.30 16.34
C ASP A 7 4.96 -6.61 15.14
N TRP A 8 3.94 -5.79 15.39
CA TRP A 8 3.22 -5.07 14.34
C TRP A 8 4.05 -3.94 13.71
N GLN A 9 4.86 -3.25 14.51
CA GLN A 9 5.69 -2.14 14.04
C GLN A 9 6.84 -2.63 13.17
N GLU A 10 7.46 -3.77 13.54
CA GLU A 10 8.49 -4.41 12.73
C GLU A 10 7.92 -4.86 11.36
N ARG A 11 6.69 -5.38 11.33
CA ARG A 11 5.99 -5.74 10.06
C ARG A 11 5.64 -4.53 9.21
N GLU A 12 5.16 -3.45 9.83
CA GLU A 12 4.85 -2.20 9.15
C GLU A 12 6.10 -1.63 8.45
N ILE A 13 7.22 -1.56 9.17
CA ILE A 13 8.48 -1.04 8.63
C ILE A 13 9.01 -1.95 7.52
N TYR A 14 8.87 -3.27 7.66
CA TYR A 14 9.22 -4.21 6.59
C TYR A 14 8.40 -3.98 5.32
N ASP A 15 7.09 -3.75 5.45
CA ASP A 15 6.21 -3.57 4.30
C ASP A 15 6.43 -2.20 3.60
N LEU A 16 6.58 -1.13 4.39
CA LEU A 16 6.64 0.24 3.85
C LEU A 16 8.04 0.71 3.48
N PHE A 17 9.08 0.20 4.15
CA PHE A 17 10.48 0.59 3.91
C PHE A 17 11.34 -0.58 3.42
N GLY A 18 10.91 -1.82 3.55
CA GLY A 18 11.69 -2.99 3.11
C GLY A 18 12.88 -3.30 4.01
N ILE A 19 12.80 -2.93 5.29
CA ILE A 19 13.85 -3.23 6.28
C ILE A 19 13.59 -4.61 6.86
N LEU A 20 14.62 -5.47 6.85
CA LEU A 20 14.56 -6.83 7.36
C LEU A 20 14.95 -6.86 8.84
N PHE A 21 14.11 -7.46 9.68
CA PHE A 21 14.37 -7.66 11.10
C PHE A 21 14.82 -9.10 11.37
N THR A 22 16.03 -9.29 11.92
CA THR A 22 16.54 -10.61 12.28
C THR A 22 15.91 -11.10 13.58
N GLY A 23 15.33 -12.31 13.57
CA GLY A 23 14.76 -12.95 14.76
C GLY A 23 13.29 -12.62 15.03
N HIS A 24 12.61 -11.96 14.09
CA HIS A 24 11.15 -11.81 14.13
C HIS A 24 10.47 -13.13 13.71
N PRO A 25 9.51 -13.67 14.50
CA PRO A 25 8.86 -14.95 14.21
C PRO A 25 8.03 -14.99 12.92
N ASN A 26 7.43 -13.87 12.48
CA ASN A 26 6.59 -13.83 11.29
C ASN A 26 6.66 -12.49 10.58
N LEU A 27 7.73 -12.31 9.80
CA LEU A 27 7.93 -11.12 8.98
C LEU A 27 7.15 -11.22 7.66
N THR A 28 5.86 -10.92 7.72
CA THR A 28 4.97 -10.86 6.55
C THR A 28 4.38 -9.47 6.38
N ARG A 29 4.06 -9.10 5.13
CA ARG A 29 3.40 -7.83 4.79
C ARG A 29 2.03 -7.73 5.46
N ILE A 30 1.58 -6.50 5.73
CA ILE A 30 0.32 -6.24 6.44
C ILE A 30 -0.55 -5.17 5.79
N MET A 31 0.04 -4.17 5.14
CA MET A 31 -0.66 -3.00 4.62
C MET A 31 -0.81 -3.09 3.10
N ASN A 32 0.23 -3.55 2.41
CA ASN A 32 0.21 -3.68 0.97
C ASN A 32 -0.41 -5.02 0.53
N PRO A 33 -1.07 -5.07 -0.63
CA PRO A 33 -1.47 -6.32 -1.26
C PRO A 33 -0.28 -7.28 -1.49
N ASP A 34 -0.55 -8.58 -1.53
CA ASP A 34 0.50 -9.60 -1.73
C ASP A 34 1.29 -9.39 -3.04
N ASP A 35 0.60 -8.96 -4.10
CA ASP A 35 1.18 -8.71 -5.43
C ASP A 35 1.92 -7.37 -5.56
N TYR A 36 1.98 -6.58 -4.48
CA TYR A 36 2.58 -5.25 -4.52
C TYR A 36 4.11 -5.32 -4.71
N LYS A 37 4.63 -4.54 -5.66
CA LYS A 37 6.07 -4.50 -5.98
C LYS A 37 6.64 -3.13 -5.63
N GLY A 38 7.05 -2.97 -4.38
CA GLY A 38 7.71 -1.74 -3.93
C GLY A 38 7.55 -1.49 -2.43
N HIS A 39 8.06 -0.34 -2.02
CA HIS A 39 8.03 0.16 -0.64
C HIS A 39 7.65 1.65 -0.66
N PRO A 40 6.37 1.99 -0.45
CA PRO A 40 5.84 3.33 -0.75
C PRO A 40 6.49 4.48 0.02
N LEU A 41 7.02 4.22 1.22
CA LEU A 41 7.61 5.26 2.07
C LEU A 41 9.09 5.51 1.80
N ARG A 42 9.71 4.77 0.88
CA ARG A 42 11.09 5.06 0.48
C ARG A 42 11.16 6.34 -0.36
N LYS A 43 12.27 7.07 -0.24
CA LYS A 43 12.46 8.37 -0.90
C LYS A 43 12.64 8.27 -2.42
N ASP A 44 13.07 7.12 -2.92
CA ASP A 44 13.16 6.79 -4.34
C ASP A 44 11.79 6.47 -4.96
N TYR A 45 10.77 6.19 -4.14
CA TYR A 45 9.46 5.81 -4.62
C TYR A 45 8.66 7.03 -5.14
N PRO A 46 8.05 6.96 -6.34
CA PRO A 46 7.34 8.09 -6.92
C PRO A 46 6.07 8.43 -6.14
N ARG A 47 5.79 9.73 -5.95
CA ARG A 47 4.63 10.22 -5.18
C ARG A 47 3.28 9.69 -5.70
N LEU A 48 3.15 9.49 -7.01
CA LEU A 48 1.93 9.03 -7.67
C LEU A 48 1.85 7.50 -7.80
N GLY A 49 2.87 6.77 -7.35
CA GLY A 49 2.96 5.31 -7.51
C GLY A 49 3.43 4.87 -8.90
N MET A 50 3.61 3.55 -9.06
CA MET A 50 4.10 2.93 -10.30
C MET A 50 2.96 2.42 -11.18
N LYS A 51 1.89 3.23 -11.35
CA LYS A 51 0.70 2.89 -12.15
C LYS A 51 -0.03 1.62 -11.69
N GLU A 52 0.18 1.21 -10.45
CA GLU A 52 -0.35 -0.04 -9.87
C GLU A 52 -1.89 -0.09 -9.88
N ARG A 53 -2.55 1.06 -10.01
CA ARG A 53 -4.00 1.19 -10.02
C ARG A 53 -4.58 1.72 -11.34
N ASP A 54 -3.78 1.82 -12.39
CA ASP A 54 -4.24 2.36 -13.68
C ASP A 54 -5.13 1.37 -14.44
N ASP A 55 -4.95 0.07 -14.21
CA ASP A 55 -5.69 -1.00 -14.91
C ASP A 55 -7.05 -1.34 -14.28
N PHE A 56 -7.44 -0.70 -13.17
CA PHE A 56 -8.73 -1.00 -12.55
C PHE A 56 -9.88 -0.52 -13.43
N PRO A 57 -10.86 -1.38 -13.76
CA PRO A 57 -12.00 -0.98 -14.56
C PRO A 57 -12.81 0.08 -13.82
N VAL A 58 -13.06 1.22 -14.47
CA VAL A 58 -13.97 2.24 -13.95
C VAL A 58 -15.40 1.72 -14.04
N VAL A 59 -15.94 1.26 -12.92
CA VAL A 59 -17.34 0.86 -12.84
C VAL A 59 -18.22 2.11 -12.86
N LYS A 60 -18.89 2.37 -13.99
CA LYS A 60 -19.96 3.37 -14.08
C LYS A 60 -21.19 2.87 -13.30
N ARG A 61 -21.16 3.00 -11.97
CA ARG A 61 -22.39 2.92 -11.17
C ARG A 61 -23.26 4.08 -11.63
N GLY A 62 -24.54 3.84 -11.92
CA GLY A 62 -25.47 4.66 -12.72
C GLY A 62 -25.74 6.12 -12.30
N ILE A 63 -24.82 6.77 -11.60
CA ILE A 63 -24.74 8.23 -11.48
C ILE A 63 -24.16 8.73 -12.80
N ASN A 64 -25.03 9.17 -13.71
CA ASN A 64 -24.64 9.95 -14.88
C ASN A 64 -23.94 11.22 -14.41
N LYS A 65 -22.60 11.25 -14.42
CA LYS A 65 -21.82 12.47 -14.21
C LYS A 65 -21.88 13.44 -15.40
N ASP A 66 -22.47 13.00 -16.51
CA ASP A 66 -22.60 13.76 -17.75
C ASP A 66 -23.84 14.69 -17.76
N SER A 67 -24.58 14.82 -16.65
CA SER A 67 -25.61 15.85 -16.52
C SER A 67 -24.94 17.21 -16.30
N THR A 68 -24.46 17.81 -17.39
CA THR A 68 -24.16 19.24 -17.45
C THR A 68 -25.50 19.97 -17.33
N VAL A 69 -25.97 20.16 -16.10
CA VAL A 69 -27.11 21.03 -15.85
C VAL A 69 -26.57 22.45 -15.94
N GLU A 70 -26.76 23.09 -17.09
CA GLU A 70 -26.56 24.53 -17.22
C GLU A 70 -27.63 25.22 -16.37
N TRP A 71 -27.18 26.06 -15.43
CA TRP A 71 -28.03 26.84 -14.53
C TRP A 71 -28.77 27.96 -15.26
#